data_AF-A0A519EX41-F1
#
_entry.id   AF-A0A519EX41-F1
#
_cell.length_a   1.000
_cell.length_b   1.000
_cell.length_c   1.000
_cell.angle_alpha   90.00
_cell.angle_beta   90.00
_cell.angle_gamma   90.00
#
_symmetry.space_group_name_H-M   'P 1'
#
loop_
_entity.id
_entity.type
_entity.pdbx_description
1 polymer ?
#
loop_
_entity_poly.entity_id
_entity_poly.type
_entity_poly.pdbx_seq_one_letter_code
_entity_poly.pdbx_strand_id
1 'polypeptide(L)'
;GIKHGVRKVNIDTDLRLASTGAIREFMAKNPSEFDPRKYLAKTVSAMRDVCIARYEAFGTAGNASKIKPISLEKMFERYAKGELNAKVN
;
A
#
# COMPACT_ATOMS: atom_id res chain seq x y z
N GLY A 1 2.61 -7.71 -16.41
CA GLY A 1 3.17 -7.84 -15.05
C GLY A 1 2.43 -8.89 -14.24
N ILE A 2 1.34 -8.50 -13.56
CA ILE A 2 0.63 -9.37 -12.58
C ILE A 2 0.13 -10.69 -13.20
N LYS A 3 -0.46 -10.64 -14.39
CA LYS A 3 -0.88 -11.85 -15.15
C LYS A 3 0.27 -12.83 -15.44
N HIS A 4 1.51 -12.38 -15.38
CA HIS A 4 2.73 -13.15 -15.66
C HIS A 4 3.60 -13.36 -14.41
N GLY A 5 3.04 -13.24 -13.20
CA GLY A 5 3.73 -13.66 -11.97
C GLY A 5 4.23 -12.54 -11.04
N VAL A 6 4.04 -11.26 -11.37
CA VAL A 6 4.36 -10.17 -10.42
C VAL A 6 3.40 -10.21 -9.23
N ARG A 7 3.94 -10.34 -8.01
CA ARG A 7 3.16 -10.41 -6.75
C ARG A 7 3.44 -9.28 -5.75
N LYS A 8 4.37 -8.38 -6.05
CA LYS A 8 4.67 -7.16 -5.28
C LYS A 8 4.88 -5.99 -6.24
N VAL A 9 4.16 -4.89 -6.02
CA VAL A 9 4.27 -3.65 -6.82
C VAL A 9 4.63 -2.52 -5.86
N ASN A 10 5.77 -1.86 -6.11
CA ASN A 10 6.23 -0.76 -5.27
C ASN A 10 5.65 0.56 -5.78
N ILE A 11 5.06 1.36 -4.89
CA ILE A 11 4.44 2.64 -5.22
C ILE A 11 4.84 3.65 -4.13
N ASP A 12 5.48 4.73 -4.53
CA ASP A 12 5.93 5.80 -3.62
C ASP A 12 5.64 7.17 -4.23
N THR A 13 6.11 7.42 -5.46
CA THR A 13 5.93 8.70 -6.16
C THR A 13 4.46 9.15 -6.22
N ASP A 14 3.52 8.25 -6.50
CA ASP A 14 2.08 8.58 -6.54
C ASP A 14 1.59 9.16 -5.19
N LEU A 15 2.06 8.60 -4.07
CA LEU A 15 1.67 9.05 -2.72
C LEU A 15 2.26 10.44 -2.43
N ARG A 16 3.51 10.68 -2.84
CA ARG A 16 4.17 11.99 -2.71
C ARG A 16 3.44 13.07 -3.52
N LEU A 17 3.03 12.74 -4.74
CA LEU A 17 2.27 13.63 -5.61
C LEU A 17 0.88 13.92 -5.05
N ALA A 18 0.15 12.89 -4.60
CA ALA A 18 -1.17 13.06 -3.98
C ALA A 18 -1.11 13.92 -2.71
N SER A 19 -0.12 13.66 -1.84
CA SER A 19 0.10 14.45 -0.62
C SER A 19 0.42 15.91 -0.94
N THR A 20 1.38 16.16 -1.84
CA THR A 20 1.77 17.52 -2.24
C THR A 20 0.61 18.27 -2.88
N GLY A 21 -0.14 17.61 -3.78
CA GLY A 21 -1.32 18.18 -4.42
C GLY A 21 -2.38 18.62 -3.40
N ALA A 22 -2.70 17.74 -2.45
CA ALA A 22 -3.68 18.01 -1.39
C ALA A 22 -3.27 19.18 -0.49
N ILE A 23 -1.98 19.31 -0.15
CA ILE A 23 -1.47 20.46 0.62
C ILE A 23 -1.64 21.74 -0.18
N ARG A 24 -1.19 21.76 -1.44
CA ARG A 24 -1.25 22.97 -2.29
C ARG A 24 -2.68 23.44 -2.47
N GLU A 25 -3.61 22.52 -2.72
CA GLU A 25 -5.03 22.83 -2.85
C GLU A 25 -5.61 23.39 -1.54
N PHE A 26 -5.33 22.75 -0.40
CA PHE A 26 -5.84 23.21 0.89
C PHE A 26 -5.35 24.62 1.22
N MET A 27 -4.05 24.88 1.08
CA MET A 27 -3.44 26.18 1.36
C MET A 27 -3.96 27.27 0.42
N ALA A 28 -4.14 26.96 -0.87
CA ALA A 28 -4.70 27.91 -1.83
C ALA A 28 -6.16 28.30 -1.51
N LYS A 29 -6.96 27.35 -1.02
CA LYS A 29 -8.37 27.58 -0.65
C LYS A 29 -8.55 28.19 0.75
N ASN A 30 -7.56 28.07 1.63
CA ASN A 30 -7.65 28.48 3.03
C ASN A 30 -6.41 29.29 3.46
N PRO A 31 -6.21 30.52 2.94
CA PRO A 31 -4.96 31.26 3.14
C PRO A 31 -4.68 31.68 4.58
N SER A 32 -5.70 31.76 5.45
CA SER A 32 -5.55 32.06 6.88
C SER A 32 -5.24 30.82 7.73
N GLU A 33 -5.36 29.62 7.17
CA GLU A 33 -5.18 28.37 7.91
C GLU A 33 -3.72 27.93 7.89
N PHE A 34 -3.10 27.93 9.06
CA PHE A 34 -1.69 27.58 9.24
C PHE A 34 -1.47 26.29 10.05
N ASP A 35 -2.51 25.76 10.69
CA ASP A 35 -2.42 24.55 11.52
C ASP A 35 -2.06 23.33 10.66
N PRO A 36 -0.89 22.70 10.88
CA PRO A 36 -0.45 21.55 10.11
C PRO A 36 -1.43 20.39 10.10
N ARG A 37 -2.17 20.20 11.19
CA ARG A 37 -3.12 19.09 11.31
C ARG A 37 -4.22 19.19 10.27
N LYS A 38 -4.63 20.41 9.87
CA LYS A 38 -5.72 20.63 8.93
C LYS A 38 -5.34 20.23 7.51
N TYR A 39 -4.16 20.64 7.01
CA TYR A 39 -3.73 20.24 5.67
C TYR A 39 -3.15 18.82 5.63
N LEU A 40 -2.49 18.35 6.69
CA LEU A 40 -1.99 16.96 6.76
C LEU A 40 -3.14 15.95 6.83
N ALA A 41 -4.30 16.30 7.42
CA ALA A 41 -5.48 15.44 7.33
C ALA A 41 -5.95 15.23 5.88
N LYS A 42 -5.78 16.23 5.00
CA LYS A 42 -6.13 16.11 3.58
C LYS A 42 -5.18 15.18 2.82
N THR A 43 -3.90 15.16 3.19
CA THR A 43 -2.94 14.24 2.56
C THR A 43 -3.25 12.79 2.87
N VAL A 44 -3.68 12.49 4.11
CA VAL A 44 -4.10 11.14 4.51
C VAL A 44 -5.27 10.66 3.65
N SER A 45 -6.27 11.52 3.42
CA SER A 45 -7.40 11.18 2.54
C SER A 45 -6.94 10.93 1.10
N ALA A 46 -6.15 11.85 0.52
CA ALA A 46 -5.71 11.74 -0.86
C ALA A 46 -4.84 10.48 -1.10
N MET A 47 -3.91 10.19 -0.18
CA MET A 47 -3.08 8.98 -0.25
C MET A 47 -3.92 7.71 -0.04
N ARG A 48 -4.92 7.74 0.86
CA ARG A 48 -5.84 6.61 1.06
C ARG A 48 -6.58 6.25 -0.22
N ASP A 49 -7.09 7.25 -0.94
CA ASP A 49 -7.82 7.03 -2.19
C ASP A 49 -6.93 6.40 -3.26
N VAL A 50 -5.66 6.83 -3.36
CA VAL A 50 -4.66 6.18 -4.22
C VAL A 50 -4.47 4.72 -3.82
N CYS A 51 -4.27 4.42 -2.55
CA CYS A 51 -4.09 3.05 -2.07
C CYS A 51 -5.30 2.16 -2.38
N ILE A 52 -6.53 2.65 -2.15
CA ILE A 52 -7.77 1.93 -2.47
C ILE A 52 -7.81 1.58 -3.96
N ALA A 53 -7.61 2.57 -4.83
CA ALA A 53 -7.63 2.36 -6.28
C ALA A 53 -6.57 1.33 -6.74
N ARG A 54 -5.39 1.31 -6.11
CA ARG A 54 -4.34 0.32 -6.41
C ARG A 54 -4.71 -1.08 -5.91
N TYR A 55 -5.27 -1.21 -4.71
CA TYR A 55 -5.70 -2.51 -4.19
C TYR A 55 -6.83 -3.14 -5.02
N GLU A 56 -7.77 -2.33 -5.49
CA GLU A 56 -8.82 -2.80 -6.40
C GLU A 56 -8.25 -3.21 -7.76
N ALA A 57 -7.45 -2.34 -8.39
CA ALA A 57 -6.85 -2.63 -9.70
C ALA A 57 -5.90 -3.83 -9.70
N PHE A 58 -5.22 -4.10 -8.58
CA PHE A 58 -4.33 -5.26 -8.42
C PHE A 58 -5.08 -6.52 -7.97
N GLY A 59 -6.38 -6.44 -7.72
CA GLY A 59 -7.20 -7.58 -7.30
C GLY A 59 -6.88 -8.09 -5.90
N THR A 60 -6.36 -7.23 -5.01
CA THR A 60 -6.03 -7.61 -3.63
C THR A 60 -7.19 -7.38 -2.67
N ALA A 61 -8.15 -6.52 -3.04
CA ALA A 61 -9.35 -6.23 -2.25
C ALA A 61 -10.11 -7.52 -1.88
N GLY A 62 -10.52 -7.66 -0.62
CA GLY A 62 -11.25 -8.83 -0.13
C GLY A 62 -10.42 -10.10 0.15
N ASN A 63 -9.11 -10.09 -0.07
CA ASN A 63 -8.27 -11.27 0.19
C ASN A 63 -7.69 -11.36 1.61
N ALA A 64 -7.74 -10.28 2.39
CA ALA A 64 -7.14 -10.23 3.73
C ALA A 64 -7.69 -11.30 4.67
N SER A 65 -9.01 -11.49 4.72
CA SER A 65 -9.66 -12.47 5.60
C SER A 65 -9.39 -13.93 5.23
N LYS A 66 -8.88 -14.20 4.02
CA LYS A 66 -8.53 -15.55 3.56
C LYS A 66 -7.16 -16.00 4.07
N ILE A 67 -6.34 -15.08 4.59
CA ILE A 67 -4.97 -15.34 5.03
C ILE A 67 -5.00 -15.78 6.50
N LYS A 68 -4.44 -16.95 6.78
CA LYS A 68 -4.08 -17.37 8.15
C LYS A 68 -2.61 -17.02 8.38
N PRO A 69 -2.28 -16.03 9.23
CA PRO A 69 -0.90 -15.67 9.50
C PRO A 69 -0.12 -16.85 10.08
N ILE A 70 1.12 -17.02 9.64
CA ILE A 70 2.05 -18.03 10.15
C ILE A 70 3.15 -17.27 10.91
N SER A 71 3.52 -17.74 12.10
CA SER A 71 4.61 -17.12 12.87
C SER A 71 5.96 -17.35 12.19
N LEU A 72 6.95 -16.54 12.57
CA LEU A 72 8.29 -16.63 11.98
C LEU A 72 8.98 -17.95 12.35
N GLU A 73 8.74 -18.50 13.55
CA GLU A 73 9.28 -19.79 13.99
C GLU A 73 8.75 -20.94 13.13
N LYS A 74 7.43 -20.95 12.88
CA LYS A 74 6.82 -21.94 11.97
C LYS A 74 7.32 -21.78 10.54
N MET A 75 7.54 -20.55 10.06
CA MET A 75 8.13 -20.33 8.74
C MET A 75 9.57 -20.86 8.68
N PHE A 76 10.37 -20.64 9.72
CA PHE A 76 11.72 -21.20 9.84
C PHE A 76 11.72 -22.74 9.73
N GLU A 77 10.85 -23.43 10.48
CA GLU A 77 10.74 -24.90 10.40
C GLU A 77 10.41 -25.39 8.99
N ARG A 78 9.52 -24.69 8.26
CA ARG A 78 9.16 -25.04 6.88
C ARG A 78 10.32 -24.89 5.91
N TYR A 79 11.16 -23.87 6.09
CA TYR A 79 12.41 -23.74 5.35
C TYR A 79 13.39 -24.86 5.70
N ALA A 80 13.59 -25.17 6.98
CA ALA A 80 14.49 -26.23 7.42
C ALA A 80 14.10 -27.62 6.88
N LYS A 81 12.80 -27.87 6.71
CA LYS A 81 12.25 -29.11 6.09
C LYS A 81 12.33 -29.14 4.56
N GLY A 82 12.73 -28.04 3.91
CA GLY A 82 12.79 -27.92 2.46
C GLY A 82 11.43 -27.77 1.76
N GLU A 83 10.34 -27.53 2.49
CA GLU A 83 8.97 -27.41 1.94
C GLU A 83 8.81 -26.21 0.98
N LEU A 84 9.66 -25.20 1.14
CA LEU A 84 9.61 -23.93 0.40
C LEU A 84 10.71 -23.83 -0.66
N ASN A 85 11.40 -24.93 -0.97
CA ASN A 85 12.40 -24.94 -2.04
C ASN A 85 11.75 -24.60 -3.39
N ALA A 86 12.48 -23.84 -4.21
CA ALA A 86 12.02 -23.49 -5.55
C ALA A 86 11.84 -24.77 -6.38
N LYS A 87 10.64 -24.96 -6.92
CA LYS A 87 10.38 -26.01 -7.90
C LYS A 87 10.75 -25.46 -9.27
N VAL A 88 11.87 -25.93 -9.81
CA VAL A 88 12.25 -25.65 -11.19
C VAL A 88 11.54 -26.70 -12.05
N ASN A 89 10.58 -26.25 -12.86
CA ASN A 89 9.99 -27.03 -13.94
C ASN A 89 10.67 -26.63 -15.25
#